data_AF-A0A834A686-F1
#
_entry.id   AF-A0A834A686-F1
#
_cell.length_a   1.000
_cell.length_b   1.000
_cell.length_c   1.000
_cell.angle_alpha   90.00
_cell.angle_beta   90.00
_cell.angle_gamma   90.00
#
_symmetry.space_group_name_H-M   'P 1'
#
loop_
_entity.id
_entity.type
_entity.pdbx_description
1 polymer ?
#
loop_
_entity_poly.entity_id
_entity_poly.type
_entity_poly.pdbx_seq_one_letter_code
_entity_poly.pdbx_strand_id
1 'polypeptide(L)'
;MYDNLRGKLPGQERPSDDHFVQIMCIRKGKRMVARILPFLSTEQAADILMTTARNLPFLIKKDAQDEVLPCLLSPFSLLLYHLPSVTVTSLLQQLMNLPQSAAAPAPSNPHLTAVLQNKFGLSLLLVALSRGEDLQSSDPATGSAENNQWTEVMFMATRELLRIPQAALAKPISIPTNLVSLFSRYVDRQKLNLLETKLQLVQGIR
;
A
#
# COMPACT_ATOMS: atom_id res chain seq x y z
N MET A 1 -4.63 14.43 -19.78
CA MET A 1 -4.18 14.60 -18.37
C MET A 1 -3.23 13.49 -17.96
N TYR A 2 -3.59 12.22 -18.15
CA TYR A 2 -2.74 11.07 -17.84
C TYR A 2 -1.37 11.09 -18.55
N ASP A 3 -1.32 11.37 -19.85
CA ASP A 3 -0.05 11.40 -20.60
C ASP A 3 0.92 12.45 -20.06
N ASN A 4 0.40 13.58 -19.57
CA ASN A 4 1.19 14.62 -18.91
C ASN A 4 1.68 14.18 -17.52
N LEU A 5 0.96 13.30 -16.82
CA LEU A 5 1.45 12.76 -15.54
C LEU A 5 2.55 11.73 -15.76
N ARG A 6 2.47 10.95 -16.85
CA ARG A 6 3.43 9.88 -17.13
C ARG A 6 4.57 10.29 -18.06
N GLY A 7 4.48 11.43 -18.73
CA GLY A 7 5.52 11.93 -19.61
C GLY A 7 5.80 10.98 -20.78
N LYS A 8 4.76 10.40 -21.39
CA LYS A 8 4.90 9.44 -22.50
C LYS A 8 5.54 10.13 -23.70
N LEU A 9 6.77 9.75 -24.03
CA LEU A 9 7.48 10.22 -25.23
C LEU A 9 7.10 9.38 -26.47
N PRO A 10 7.15 9.96 -27.69
CA PRO A 10 6.95 9.21 -28.92
C PRO A 10 7.97 8.06 -29.03
N GLY A 11 7.50 6.84 -29.28
CA GLY A 11 8.35 5.64 -29.42
C GLY A 11 8.66 4.87 -28.13
N GLN A 12 8.15 5.30 -26.97
CA GLN A 12 8.34 4.61 -25.70
C GLN A 12 7.12 3.72 -25.36
N GLU A 13 7.35 2.41 -25.20
CA GLU A 13 6.29 1.46 -24.81
C GLU A 13 5.79 1.69 -23.38
N ARG A 14 6.71 1.95 -22.43
CA ARG A 14 6.39 2.30 -21.04
C ARG A 14 7.07 3.59 -20.59
N PRO A 15 6.33 4.62 -20.14
CA PRO A 15 6.90 5.88 -19.70
C PRO A 15 7.85 5.72 -18.50
N SER A 16 8.88 6.58 -18.40
CA SER A 16 9.73 6.64 -17.21
C SER A 16 8.93 7.13 -16.00
N ASP A 17 9.27 6.63 -14.81
CA ASP A 17 8.68 7.11 -13.56
C ASP A 17 9.18 8.53 -13.19
N ASP A 18 10.30 8.98 -13.75
CA ASP A 18 10.97 10.24 -13.37
C ASP A 18 10.03 11.45 -13.45
N HIS A 19 9.27 11.56 -14.54
CA HIS A 19 8.38 12.70 -14.75
C HIS A 19 7.27 12.74 -13.68
N PHE A 20 6.65 11.60 -13.41
CA PHE A 20 5.62 11.47 -12.38
C PHE A 20 6.20 11.76 -10.98
N VAL A 21 7.37 11.21 -10.68
CA VAL A 21 8.07 11.40 -9.40
C VAL A 21 8.42 12.87 -9.18
N GLN A 22 8.86 13.59 -10.21
CA GLN A 22 9.11 15.03 -10.13
C GLN A 22 7.85 15.81 -9.76
N ILE A 23 6.70 15.50 -10.39
CA ILE A 23 5.41 16.11 -10.04
C ILE A 23 5.05 15.83 -8.57
N MET A 24 5.22 14.58 -8.15
CA MET A 24 4.90 14.14 -6.78
C MET A 24 5.86 14.68 -5.71
N CYS A 25 7.03 15.21 -6.08
CA CYS A 25 7.90 15.94 -5.15
C CYS A 25 7.36 17.32 -4.77
N ILE A 26 6.39 17.87 -5.52
CA ILE A 26 5.89 19.24 -5.34
C ILE A 26 4.56 19.21 -4.58
N ARG A 27 4.40 20.05 -3.55
CA ARG A 27 3.15 20.21 -2.77
C ARG A 27 1.89 20.29 -3.64
N LYS A 28 1.92 21.19 -4.63
CA LYS A 28 0.81 21.42 -5.57
C LYS A 28 0.61 20.22 -6.50
N GLY A 29 1.68 19.54 -6.90
CA GLY A 29 1.63 18.33 -7.73
C GLY A 29 0.88 17.19 -7.04
N LYS A 30 1.20 16.89 -5.78
CA LYS A 30 0.49 15.88 -4.96
C LYS A 30 -1.02 16.15 -4.89
N ARG A 31 -1.40 17.39 -4.57
CA ARG A 31 -2.83 17.80 -4.50
C ARG A 31 -3.52 17.76 -5.86
N MET A 32 -2.80 18.10 -6.93
CA MET A 32 -3.31 18.03 -8.30
C MET A 32 -3.57 16.57 -8.69
N VAL A 33 -2.62 15.67 -8.45
CA VAL A 33 -2.78 14.23 -8.71
C VAL A 33 -3.98 13.68 -7.95
N ALA A 34 -4.12 14.00 -6.65
CA ALA A 34 -5.28 13.59 -5.86
C ALA A 34 -6.62 14.00 -6.48
N ARG A 35 -6.68 15.18 -7.10
CA ARG A 35 -7.89 15.69 -7.78
C ARG A 35 -8.09 15.10 -9.18
N ILE A 36 -7.02 14.67 -9.85
CA ILE A 36 -7.11 14.07 -11.19
C ILE A 36 -7.56 12.60 -11.10
N LEU A 37 -7.16 11.87 -10.06
CA LEU A 37 -7.43 10.43 -9.90
C LEU A 37 -8.90 10.03 -10.18
N PRO A 38 -9.93 10.74 -9.68
CA PRO A 38 -11.33 10.38 -9.95
C PRO A 38 -11.77 10.51 -11.42
N PHE A 39 -10.99 11.22 -12.25
CA PHE A 39 -11.28 11.44 -13.68
C PHE A 39 -10.48 10.51 -14.60
N LEU A 40 -9.61 9.67 -14.04
CA LEU A 40 -8.86 8.68 -14.80
C LEU A 40 -9.67 7.39 -14.97
N SER A 41 -9.37 6.62 -16.03
CA SER A 41 -9.87 5.24 -16.08
C SER A 41 -9.28 4.42 -14.94
N THR A 42 -9.93 3.31 -14.56
CA THR A 42 -9.43 2.41 -13.51
C THR A 42 -8.01 1.94 -13.79
N GLU A 43 -7.70 1.61 -15.06
CA GLU A 43 -6.35 1.19 -15.49
C GLU A 43 -5.31 2.31 -15.30
N GLN A 44 -5.64 3.54 -15.72
CA GLN A 44 -4.76 4.69 -15.57
C GLN A 44 -4.52 5.02 -14.09
N ALA A 45 -5.57 5.02 -13.28
CA ALA A 45 -5.48 5.28 -11.85
C ALA A 45 -4.67 4.17 -11.13
N ALA A 46 -4.82 2.91 -11.56
CA ALA A 46 -4.03 1.79 -11.05
C ALA A 46 -2.54 1.95 -11.39
N ASP A 47 -2.18 2.39 -12.61
CA ASP A 47 -0.78 2.66 -12.94
C ASP A 47 -0.19 3.80 -12.10
N ILE A 48 -0.96 4.86 -11.81
CA ILE A 48 -0.56 5.92 -10.88
C ILE A 48 -0.33 5.38 -9.47
N LEU A 49 -1.24 4.54 -8.96
CA LEU A 49 -1.11 3.90 -7.65
C LEU A 49 0.13 2.99 -7.57
N MET A 50 0.34 2.13 -8.58
CA MET A 50 1.50 1.23 -8.65
C MET A 50 2.82 2.00 -8.76
N THR A 51 2.86 3.06 -9.55
CA THR A 51 4.03 3.94 -9.68
C THR A 51 4.31 4.67 -8.36
N THR A 52 3.27 5.12 -7.66
CA THR A 52 3.38 5.72 -6.33
C THR A 52 3.95 4.73 -5.33
N ALA A 53 3.44 3.50 -5.28
CA ALA A 53 3.90 2.46 -4.38
C ALA A 53 5.38 2.10 -4.60
N ARG A 54 5.80 1.91 -5.86
CA ARG A 54 7.20 1.61 -6.22
C ARG A 54 8.18 2.68 -5.74
N ASN A 55 7.78 3.95 -5.84
CA ASN A 55 8.62 5.10 -5.50
C ASN A 55 8.38 5.65 -4.09
N LEU A 56 7.57 4.96 -3.27
CA LEU A 56 7.00 5.52 -2.05
C LEU A 56 8.05 5.98 -1.01
N PRO A 57 9.14 5.24 -0.71
CA PRO A 57 10.13 5.70 0.26
C PRO A 57 10.83 7.00 -0.15
N PHE A 58 11.04 7.20 -1.45
CA PHE A 58 11.60 8.45 -1.97
C PHE A 58 10.60 9.59 -1.82
N LEU A 59 9.33 9.36 -2.20
CA LEU A 59 8.26 10.35 -2.06
C LEU A 59 8.03 10.75 -0.60
N ILE A 60 8.08 9.80 0.33
CA ILE A 60 8.01 10.05 1.78
C ILE A 60 9.11 11.01 2.21
N LYS A 61 10.37 10.76 1.80
CA LYS A 61 11.50 11.65 2.13
C LYS A 61 11.29 13.06 1.58
N LYS A 62 10.72 13.19 0.37
CA LYS A 62 10.44 14.49 -0.26
C LYS A 62 9.20 15.20 0.32
N ASP A 63 8.28 14.47 0.94
CA ASP A 63 7.10 15.03 1.60
C ASP A 63 7.31 15.42 3.07
N ALA A 64 8.47 15.15 3.66
CA ALA A 64 8.74 15.36 5.08
C ALA A 64 8.48 16.79 5.60
N GLN A 65 8.57 17.81 4.72
CA GLN A 65 8.27 19.21 5.08
C GLN A 65 6.83 19.61 4.76
N ASP A 66 6.23 19.00 3.74
CA ASP A 66 4.90 19.37 3.24
C ASP A 66 3.77 18.66 3.96
N GLU A 67 4.01 17.38 4.30
CA GLU A 67 3.07 16.40 4.83
C GLU A 67 1.72 16.36 4.09
N VAL A 68 1.73 16.41 2.74
CA VAL A 68 0.50 16.40 1.93
C VAL A 68 0.23 15.09 1.21
N LEU A 69 1.11 14.09 1.27
CA LEU A 69 0.82 12.74 0.75
C LEU A 69 -0.53 12.16 1.25
N PRO A 70 -0.97 12.40 2.50
CA PRO A 70 -2.29 11.98 2.97
C PRO A 70 -3.49 12.37 2.07
N CYS A 71 -3.38 13.44 1.27
CA CYS A 71 -4.48 13.83 0.37
C CYS A 71 -4.80 12.79 -0.72
N LEU A 72 -3.85 11.89 -0.99
CA LEU A 72 -4.02 10.80 -1.96
C LEU A 72 -4.74 9.58 -1.38
N LEU A 73 -4.88 9.49 -0.05
CA LEU A 73 -5.45 8.29 0.57
C LEU A 73 -6.90 8.07 0.13
N SER A 74 -7.75 9.09 0.21
CA SER A 74 -9.16 8.98 -0.18
C SER A 74 -9.37 8.50 -1.63
N PRO A 75 -8.78 9.11 -2.67
CA PRO A 75 -8.96 8.64 -4.04
C PRO A 75 -8.35 7.24 -4.26
N PHE A 76 -7.24 6.88 -3.60
CA PHE A 76 -6.71 5.52 -3.68
C PHE A 76 -7.58 4.48 -2.97
N SER A 77 -8.15 4.81 -1.81
CA SER A 77 -9.10 3.94 -1.12
C SER A 77 -10.32 3.64 -2.00
N LEU A 78 -10.86 4.64 -2.69
CA LEU A 78 -11.95 4.43 -3.64
C LEU A 78 -11.52 3.54 -4.81
N LEU A 79 -10.35 3.82 -5.40
CA LEU A 79 -9.81 3.01 -6.49
C LEU A 79 -9.68 1.53 -6.11
N LEU A 80 -9.21 1.22 -4.89
CA LEU A 80 -9.02 -0.16 -4.41
C LEU A 80 -10.31 -1.00 -4.47
N TYR A 81 -11.49 -0.40 -4.32
CA TYR A 81 -12.77 -1.12 -4.48
C TYR A 81 -13.03 -1.58 -5.92
N HIS A 82 -12.42 -0.92 -6.91
CA HIS A 82 -12.55 -1.26 -8.32
C HIS A 82 -11.44 -2.17 -8.85
N LEU A 83 -10.46 -2.54 -8.01
CA LEU A 83 -9.35 -3.40 -8.42
C LEU A 83 -9.62 -4.88 -8.11
N PRO A 84 -9.17 -5.80 -8.98
CA PRO A 84 -9.24 -7.23 -8.74
C PRO A 84 -8.16 -7.68 -7.72
N SER A 85 -8.34 -8.89 -7.17
CA SER A 85 -7.47 -9.48 -6.15
C SER A 85 -5.99 -9.50 -6.57
N VAL A 86 -5.71 -9.87 -7.82
CA VAL A 86 -4.35 -9.90 -8.39
C VAL A 86 -3.67 -8.54 -8.34
N THR A 87 -4.38 -7.45 -8.65
CA THR A 87 -3.82 -6.10 -8.64
C THR A 87 -3.59 -5.60 -7.22
N VAL A 88 -4.51 -5.90 -6.28
CA VAL A 88 -4.33 -5.55 -4.86
C VAL A 88 -3.14 -6.31 -4.26
N THR A 89 -3.00 -7.60 -4.58
CA THR A 89 -1.85 -8.41 -4.16
C THR A 89 -0.55 -7.88 -4.74
N SER A 90 -0.53 -7.53 -6.03
CA SER A 90 0.62 -6.90 -6.69
C SER A 90 1.00 -5.57 -6.04
N LEU A 91 0.03 -4.74 -5.66
CA LEU A 91 0.27 -3.49 -4.94
C LEU A 91 0.95 -3.74 -3.59
N LEU A 92 0.45 -4.70 -2.81
CA LEU A 92 1.04 -5.07 -1.52
C LEU A 92 2.46 -5.59 -1.69
N GLN A 93 2.72 -6.42 -2.70
CA GLN A 93 4.07 -6.86 -3.06
C GLN A 93 4.99 -5.68 -3.35
N GLN A 94 4.53 -4.66 -4.08
CA GLN A 94 5.32 -3.45 -4.34
C GLN A 94 5.58 -2.63 -3.07
N LEU A 95 4.57 -2.39 -2.24
CA LEU A 95 4.71 -1.65 -0.97
C LEU A 95 5.66 -2.33 0.01
N MET A 96 5.68 -3.66 -0.03
CA MET A 96 6.58 -4.48 0.77
C MET A 96 7.88 -4.80 0.03
N ASN A 97 8.09 -4.30 -1.18
CA ASN A 97 9.26 -4.59 -2.00
C ASN A 97 9.64 -6.10 -2.03
N LEU A 98 8.64 -6.98 -2.16
CA LEU A 98 8.87 -8.41 -2.27
C LEU A 98 9.63 -8.69 -3.57
N PRO A 99 10.73 -9.47 -3.55
CA PRO A 99 11.36 -9.93 -4.77
C PRO A 99 10.34 -10.70 -5.62
N GLN A 100 10.26 -10.41 -6.92
CA GLN A 100 9.50 -11.24 -7.87
C GLN A 100 10.19 -12.59 -8.15
N SER A 101 11.35 -12.86 -7.53
CA SER A 101 12.14 -14.07 -7.74
C SER A 101 12.89 -14.49 -6.48
N ALA A 102 13.07 -15.80 -6.32
CA ALA A 102 13.43 -16.58 -5.12
C ALA A 102 14.80 -16.29 -4.47
N ALA A 103 15.13 -15.03 -4.21
CA ALA A 103 16.26 -14.69 -3.32
C ALA A 103 15.77 -14.69 -1.87
N ALA A 104 16.54 -15.33 -0.98
CA ALA A 104 16.25 -15.40 0.45
C ALA A 104 15.95 -14.00 1.02
N PRO A 105 14.89 -13.83 1.82
CA PRO A 105 14.50 -12.52 2.33
C PRO A 105 15.63 -11.95 3.18
N ALA A 106 16.13 -10.77 2.80
CA ALA A 106 17.08 -10.03 3.61
C ALA A 106 16.49 -9.81 5.03
N PRO A 107 17.31 -9.82 6.09
CA PRO A 107 16.84 -9.72 7.48
C PRO A 107 16.16 -8.39 7.81
N SER A 108 16.27 -7.39 6.93
CA SER A 108 15.58 -6.11 7.07
C SER A 108 15.04 -5.63 5.74
N ASN A 109 13.79 -5.15 5.76
CA ASN A 109 13.15 -4.52 4.61
C ASN A 109 13.08 -2.99 4.84
N PRO A 110 14.08 -2.23 4.35
CA PRO A 110 14.10 -0.78 4.57
C PRO A 110 12.97 -0.06 3.84
N HIS A 111 12.48 -0.61 2.72
CA HIS A 111 11.35 -0.06 1.99
C HIS A 111 10.10 -0.11 2.86
N LEU A 112 9.70 -1.30 3.32
CA LEU A 112 8.52 -1.45 4.16
C LEU A 112 8.67 -0.73 5.50
N THR A 113 9.88 -0.70 6.08
CA THR A 113 10.14 0.07 7.31
C THR A 113 9.82 1.56 7.10
N ALA A 114 10.25 2.16 5.98
CA ALA A 114 9.92 3.56 5.66
C ALA A 114 8.41 3.78 5.46
N VAL A 115 7.71 2.81 4.85
CA VAL A 115 6.25 2.84 4.67
C VAL A 115 5.52 2.81 6.02
N LEU A 116 5.91 1.90 6.92
CA LEU A 116 5.31 1.74 8.26
C LEU A 116 5.57 2.94 9.18
N GLN A 117 6.70 3.63 9.00
CA GLN A 117 7.06 4.85 9.74
C GLN A 117 6.36 6.11 9.20
N ASN A 118 5.65 6.02 8.07
CA ASN A 118 4.97 7.15 7.46
C ASN A 118 3.45 7.05 7.60
N LYS A 119 2.79 8.15 7.98
CA LYS A 119 1.33 8.24 8.15
C LYS A 119 0.55 7.80 6.90
N PHE A 120 0.92 8.30 5.73
CA PHE A 120 0.28 7.93 4.46
C PHE A 120 0.62 6.48 4.08
N GLY A 121 1.89 6.10 4.17
CA GLY A 121 2.36 4.74 3.84
C GLY A 121 1.66 3.65 4.64
N LEU A 122 1.63 3.78 5.97
CA LEU A 122 0.93 2.84 6.85
C LEU A 122 -0.57 2.80 6.54
N SER A 123 -1.21 3.96 6.37
CA SER A 123 -2.66 4.00 6.08
C SER A 123 -3.00 3.31 4.76
N LEU A 124 -2.20 3.54 3.72
CA LEU A 124 -2.38 2.89 2.42
C LEU A 124 -2.21 1.37 2.52
N LEU A 125 -1.18 0.91 3.26
CA LEU A 125 -0.94 -0.51 3.51
C LEU A 125 -2.16 -1.15 4.20
N LEU A 126 -2.67 -0.54 5.27
CA LEU A 126 -3.80 -1.09 6.02
C LEU A 126 -5.08 -1.16 5.18
N VAL A 127 -5.37 -0.14 4.37
CA VAL A 127 -6.54 -0.16 3.48
C VAL A 127 -6.38 -1.21 2.38
N ALA A 128 -5.18 -1.39 1.82
CA ALA A 128 -4.91 -2.43 0.83
C ALA A 128 -5.05 -3.84 1.42
N LEU A 129 -4.56 -4.07 2.64
CA LEU A 129 -4.73 -5.34 3.38
C LEU A 129 -6.21 -5.63 3.64
N SER A 130 -6.96 -4.62 4.10
CA SER A 130 -8.40 -4.73 4.32
C SER A 130 -9.17 -5.07 3.05
N ARG A 131 -8.84 -4.42 1.92
CA ARG A 131 -9.45 -4.76 0.63
C ARG A 131 -9.12 -6.18 0.18
N GLY A 132 -7.89 -6.63 0.41
CA GLY A 132 -7.49 -8.00 0.12
C GLY A 132 -8.29 -9.02 0.91
N GLU A 133 -8.52 -8.80 2.21
CA GLU A 133 -9.39 -9.64 3.04
C GLU A 133 -10.82 -9.75 2.49
N ASP A 134 -11.41 -8.62 2.05
CA ASP A 134 -12.76 -8.61 1.48
C ASP A 134 -12.83 -9.47 0.21
N LEU A 135 -11.84 -9.34 -0.67
CA LEU A 135 -11.77 -10.08 -1.93
C LEU A 135 -11.60 -11.59 -1.68
N GLN A 136 -10.70 -11.97 -0.78
CA GLN A 136 -10.45 -13.36 -0.39
C GLN A 136 -11.65 -14.00 0.29
N SER A 137 -12.44 -13.22 1.03
CA SER A 137 -13.65 -13.71 1.71
C SER A 137 -14.84 -13.83 0.75
N SER A 138 -14.87 -13.04 -0.33
CA SER A 138 -15.96 -13.04 -1.31
C SER A 138 -15.83 -14.09 -2.41
N ASP A 139 -14.62 -14.49 -2.76
CA ASP A 139 -14.35 -15.42 -3.87
C ASP A 139 -13.31 -16.48 -3.47
N PRO A 140 -13.74 -17.57 -2.80
CA PRO A 140 -12.84 -18.65 -2.41
C PRO A 140 -12.35 -19.49 -3.62
N ALA A 141 -12.82 -19.22 -4.83
CA ALA A 141 -12.41 -19.92 -6.05
C ALA A 141 -11.16 -19.32 -6.72
N THR A 142 -10.53 -18.32 -6.11
CA THR A 142 -9.23 -17.78 -6.57
C THR A 142 -8.22 -18.91 -6.77
N GLY A 143 -7.54 -18.89 -7.92
CA GLY A 143 -6.59 -19.95 -8.29
C GLY A 143 -5.52 -20.17 -7.22
N SER A 144 -5.07 -21.41 -7.06
CA SER A 144 -4.08 -21.80 -6.04
C SER A 144 -2.81 -20.93 -6.05
N ALA A 145 -2.37 -20.48 -7.23
CA ALA A 145 -1.23 -19.58 -7.37
C ALA A 145 -1.47 -18.19 -6.77
N GLU A 146 -2.66 -17.59 -6.96
CA GLU A 146 -3.01 -16.29 -6.40
C GLU A 146 -3.14 -16.35 -4.88
N ASN A 147 -3.74 -17.43 -4.37
CA ASN A 147 -3.85 -17.66 -2.93
C ASN A 147 -2.47 -17.83 -2.26
N ASN A 148 -1.52 -18.46 -2.94
CA ASN A 148 -0.14 -18.58 -2.48
C ASN A 148 0.56 -17.21 -2.41
N GLN A 149 0.41 -16.37 -3.45
CA GLN A 149 0.99 -15.01 -3.46
C GLN A 149 0.42 -14.13 -2.36
N TRP A 150 -0.90 -14.19 -2.15
CA TRP A 150 -1.57 -13.48 -1.05
C TRP A 150 -1.05 -13.95 0.32
N THR A 151 -0.92 -15.26 0.50
CA THR A 151 -0.40 -15.83 1.75
C THR A 151 1.04 -15.41 2.03
N GLU A 152 1.90 -15.37 1.01
CA GLU A 152 3.28 -14.88 1.13
C GLU A 152 3.33 -13.40 1.55
N VAL A 153 2.52 -12.57 0.91
CA VAL A 153 2.33 -11.15 1.28
C VAL A 153 1.90 -11.03 2.74
N MET A 154 0.95 -11.84 3.20
CA MET A 154 0.46 -11.81 4.57
C MET A 154 1.51 -12.24 5.59
N PHE A 155 2.32 -13.25 5.28
CA PHE A 155 3.45 -13.62 6.15
C PHE A 155 4.51 -12.52 6.24
N MET A 156 4.82 -11.85 5.14
CA MET A 156 5.74 -10.70 5.16
C MET A 156 5.16 -9.51 5.94
N ALA A 157 3.89 -9.18 5.70
CA ALA A 157 3.19 -8.09 6.39
C ALA A 157 3.20 -8.30 7.91
N THR A 158 2.74 -9.45 8.37
CA THR A 158 2.64 -9.77 9.79
C THR A 158 4.02 -9.84 10.45
N ARG A 159 5.02 -10.44 9.79
CA ARG A 159 6.39 -10.48 10.29
C ARG A 159 6.96 -9.07 10.52
N GLU A 160 6.83 -8.18 9.54
CA GLU A 160 7.40 -6.83 9.63
C GLU A 160 6.62 -5.94 10.59
N LEU A 161 5.29 -6.07 10.63
CA LEU A 161 4.44 -5.39 11.61
C LEU A 161 4.74 -5.85 13.05
N LEU A 162 5.08 -7.12 13.28
CA LEU A 162 5.51 -7.61 14.58
C LEU A 162 6.91 -7.11 14.94
N ARG A 163 7.84 -7.10 13.97
CA ARG A 163 9.24 -6.71 14.16
C ARG A 163 9.44 -5.22 14.47
N ILE A 164 8.72 -4.32 13.80
CA ILE A 164 8.94 -2.87 13.95
C ILE A 164 8.59 -2.39 15.38
N PRO A 165 9.41 -1.57 16.05
CA PRO A 165 9.05 -1.04 17.37
C PRO A 165 7.78 -0.19 17.31
N GLN A 166 6.91 -0.27 18.34
CA GLN A 166 5.67 0.51 18.37
C GLN A 166 5.90 2.02 18.29
N ALA A 167 6.97 2.53 18.93
CA ALA A 167 7.34 3.94 18.88
C ALA A 167 7.75 4.43 17.47
N ALA A 168 8.11 3.50 16.57
CA ALA A 168 8.45 3.81 15.18
C ALA A 168 7.24 3.72 14.25
N LEU A 169 6.13 3.08 14.65
CA LEU A 169 4.93 3.03 13.82
C LEU A 169 4.28 4.40 13.74
N ALA A 170 3.93 4.82 12.52
CA ALA A 170 3.12 6.02 12.34
C ALA A 170 1.71 5.82 12.91
N LYS A 171 1.04 6.93 13.23
CA LYS A 171 -0.41 6.89 13.52
C LYS A 171 -1.19 6.82 12.19
N PRO A 172 -1.95 5.75 11.93
CA PRO A 172 -2.75 5.65 10.71
C PRO A 172 -3.89 6.69 10.71
N ILE A 173 -4.32 7.10 9.52
CA ILE A 173 -5.42 8.05 9.30
C ILE A 173 -6.77 7.40 9.65
N SER A 174 -6.92 6.13 9.27
CA SER A 174 -8.07 5.28 9.57
C SER A 174 -7.61 3.84 9.73
N ILE A 175 -8.29 3.09 10.58
CA ILE A 175 -8.01 1.66 10.82
C ILE A 175 -9.23 0.87 10.34
N PRO A 176 -9.09 0.05 9.28
CA PRO A 176 -10.18 -0.82 8.85
C PRO A 176 -10.55 -1.86 9.91
N THR A 177 -11.85 -2.15 10.05
CA THR A 177 -12.40 -3.02 11.10
C THR A 177 -12.17 -4.51 10.86
N ASN A 178 -11.94 -4.91 9.60
CA ASN A 178 -11.75 -6.32 9.22
C ASN A 178 -10.30 -6.82 9.44
N LEU A 179 -9.37 -5.97 9.90
CA LEU A 179 -7.96 -6.36 10.07
C LEU A 179 -7.72 -7.42 11.15
N VAL A 180 -8.55 -7.46 12.20
CA VAL A 180 -8.46 -8.51 13.23
C VAL A 180 -8.80 -9.88 12.63
N SER A 181 -9.88 -9.96 11.85
CA SER A 181 -10.25 -11.16 11.08
C SER A 181 -9.10 -11.60 10.21
N LEU A 182 -8.55 -10.67 9.42
CA LEU A 182 -7.42 -10.93 8.53
C LEU A 182 -6.23 -11.54 9.29
N PHE A 183 -5.71 -10.86 10.31
CA PHE A 183 -4.51 -11.31 11.00
C PHE A 183 -4.72 -12.64 11.75
N SER A 184 -5.91 -12.90 12.27
CA SER A 184 -6.22 -14.15 12.97
C SER A 184 -5.99 -15.41 12.14
N ARG A 185 -6.02 -15.30 10.80
CA ARG A 185 -5.75 -16.41 9.87
C ARG A 185 -4.26 -16.74 9.71
N TYR A 186 -3.35 -15.82 10.06
CA TYR A 186 -1.92 -15.92 9.77
C TYR A 186 -1.02 -15.91 11.00
N VAL A 187 -1.54 -15.53 12.18
CA VAL A 187 -0.76 -15.48 13.42
C VAL A 187 -1.49 -16.16 14.58
N ASP A 188 -0.72 -16.63 15.56
CA ASP A 188 -1.26 -17.14 16.82
C ASP A 188 -1.89 -16.02 17.67
N ARG A 189 -2.67 -16.41 18.69
CA ARG A 189 -3.41 -15.49 19.56
C ARG A 189 -2.50 -14.48 20.28
N GLN A 190 -1.27 -14.87 20.65
CA GLN A 190 -0.35 -13.97 21.36
C GLN A 190 0.14 -12.85 20.43
N LYS A 191 0.55 -13.21 19.21
CA LYS A 191 0.93 -12.25 18.17
C LYS A 191 -0.25 -11.38 17.71
N LEU A 192 -1.45 -11.95 17.64
CA LEU A 192 -2.66 -11.19 17.33
C LEU A 192 -2.91 -10.07 18.35
N ASN A 193 -2.89 -10.39 19.64
CA ASN A 193 -3.05 -9.39 20.72
C ASN A 193 -1.98 -8.29 20.65
N LEU A 194 -0.75 -8.64 20.28
CA LEU A 194 0.33 -7.67 20.09
C LEU A 194 0.05 -6.74 18.90
N LEU A 195 -0.42 -7.27 17.77
CA LEU A 195 -0.81 -6.47 16.61
C LEU A 195 -2.01 -5.55 16.92
N GLU A 196 -3.02 -6.06 17.63
CA GLU A 196 -4.16 -5.28 18.09
C GLU A 196 -3.74 -4.09 18.93
N THR A 197 -2.82 -4.31 19.88
CA THR A 197 -2.29 -3.26 20.75
C THR A 197 -1.45 -2.25 19.97
N LYS A 198 -0.55 -2.71 19.10
CA LYS A 198 0.38 -1.86 18.35
C LYS A 198 -0.33 -0.98 17.32
N LEU A 199 -1.33 -1.52 16.64
CA LEU A 199 -2.07 -0.83 15.59
C LEU A 199 -3.39 -0.22 16.09
N GLN A 200 -3.76 -0.45 17.35
CA GLN A 200 -5.04 -0.02 17.93
C GLN A 200 -6.26 -0.54 17.15
N LEU A 201 -6.21 -1.81 16.72
CA LEU A 201 -7.21 -2.42 15.82
C LEU A 201 -8.59 -2.52 16.47
N VAL A 202 -8.63 -2.68 17.79
CA VAL A 202 -9.86 -2.64 18.58
C VAL A 202 -9.91 -1.27 19.24
N GLN A 203 -10.57 -0.32 18.59
CA GLN A 203 -11.03 0.86 19.32
C GLN A 203 -12.16 0.37 20.23
N GLY A 204 -11.90 0.37 21.55
CA GLY A 204 -12.96 0.17 22.51
C GLY A 204 -14.09 1.15 22.18
N ILE A 205 -15.30 0.63 22.00
CA ILE A 205 -16.53 1.40 21.99
C ILE A 205 -16.46 2.28 23.24
N ARG A 206 -16.25 3.58 23.06
CA ARG A 206 -16.42 4.60 24.08
C ARG A 206 -17.60 5.44 23.68
#